data_AF-A0A934BDD1-F1
#
_entry.id   AF-A0A934BDD1-F1
#
_cell.length_a   1.000
_cell.length_b   1.000
_cell.length_c   1.000
_cell.angle_alpha   90.00
_cell.angle_beta   90.00
_cell.angle_gamma   90.00
#
_symmetry.space_group_name_H-M   'P 1'
#
loop_
_entity.id
_entity.type
_entity.pdbx_description
1 polymer ?
#
loop_
_entity_poly.entity_id
_entity_poly.type
_entity_poly.pdbx_seq_one_letter_code
_entity_poly.pdbx_strand_id
1 'polypeptide(L)'
;MTVKKIYALLIVFLLIAAGCAGKDKVKQSADSVTAQNALSAVDLIKDAYLKKDEGVLREKLEPALSAAVTNELSFDKADLKFTPRMIKIKDSSVLVHVNWQGEWTVNGRTLKDRGVSALVFNKDSMKLIQIDGDNIFHVPSVRE
;
A
#
# COMPACT_ATOMS: atom_id res chain seq x y z
N MET A 1 20.44 39.82 -38.13
CA MET A 1 20.58 38.35 -38.23
C MET A 1 19.89 37.93 -39.53
N THR A 2 20.66 37.49 -40.53
CA THR A 2 20.16 37.23 -41.89
C THR A 2 19.07 36.15 -41.84
N VAL A 3 17.99 36.31 -42.61
CA VAL A 3 16.81 35.42 -42.66
C VAL A 3 17.19 33.94 -42.73
N LYS A 4 18.28 33.61 -43.43
CA LYS A 4 18.87 32.26 -43.55
C LYS A 4 19.33 31.63 -42.22
N LYS A 5 19.81 32.45 -41.26
CA LYS A 5 20.23 32.01 -39.91
C LYS A 5 19.04 31.74 -38.99
N ILE A 6 17.90 32.42 -39.21
CA ILE A 6 16.65 32.20 -38.46
C ILE A 6 16.02 30.86 -38.86
N TYR A 7 16.00 30.53 -40.15
CA TYR A 7 15.50 29.23 -40.62
C TYR A 7 16.34 28.05 -40.13
N ALA A 8 17.67 28.20 -40.08
CA ALA A 8 18.55 27.16 -39.52
C ALA A 8 18.30 26.91 -38.03
N LEU A 9 18.02 27.98 -37.25
CA LEU A 9 17.70 27.86 -35.82
C LEU A 9 16.35 27.18 -35.58
N LEU A 10 15.36 27.48 -36.44
CA LEU A 10 14.00 26.91 -36.38
C LEU A 10 13.99 25.40 -36.67
N ILE A 11 14.82 24.95 -37.61
CA ILE A 11 14.95 23.52 -37.96
C ILE A 11 15.59 22.73 -36.81
N VAL A 12 16.61 23.28 -36.14
CA VAL A 12 17.23 22.65 -34.97
C VAL A 12 16.24 22.56 -33.80
N PHE A 13 15.42 23.59 -33.58
CA PHE A 13 14.38 23.57 -32.55
C PHE A 13 13.28 22.53 -32.83
N LEU A 14 12.91 22.33 -34.11
CA LEU A 14 11.96 21.30 -34.52
C LEU A 14 12.49 19.87 -34.30
N LEU A 15 13.79 19.64 -34.53
CA LEU A 15 14.42 18.33 -34.32
C LEU A 15 14.50 17.95 -32.84
N ILE A 16 14.69 18.93 -31.93
CA ILE A 16 14.69 18.70 -30.48
C ILE A 16 13.26 18.42 -29.97
N ALA A 17 12.24 19.07 -30.53
CA ALA A 17 10.84 18.84 -30.16
C ALA A 17 10.32 17.47 -30.61
N ALA A 18 10.81 16.92 -31.72
CA ALA A 18 10.44 15.59 -32.20
C ALA A 18 11.01 14.43 -31.34
N GLY A 19 12.08 14.67 -30.56
CA GLY A 19 12.69 13.68 -29.68
C GLY A 19 11.91 13.38 -28.40
N CYS A 20 10.96 14.24 -28.00
CA CYS A 20 10.15 14.08 -26.78
C CYS A 20 8.70 13.67 -27.04
N ALA A 21 8.36 13.30 -28.28
CA ALA A 21 7.00 12.92 -28.68
C ALA A 21 6.78 11.40 -28.75
N GLY A 22 7.78 10.59 -28.41
CA GLY A 22 7.63 9.13 -28.27
C GLY A 22 7.23 8.73 -26.86
N LYS A 23 6.01 9.08 -26.42
CA LYS A 23 5.42 8.44 -25.23
C LYS A 23 4.87 7.07 -25.64
N ASP A 24 5.75 6.17 -26.03
CA ASP A 24 5.43 4.76 -25.97
C ASP A 24 5.16 4.45 -24.50
N LYS A 25 3.88 4.22 -24.16
CA LYS A 25 3.49 3.78 -22.82
C LYS A 25 4.17 2.43 -22.63
N VAL A 26 5.33 2.43 -21.98
CA VAL A 26 6.05 1.21 -21.61
C VAL A 26 5.03 0.32 -20.90
N LYS A 27 4.68 -0.80 -21.53
CA LYS A 27 3.70 -1.74 -20.98
C LYS A 27 4.22 -2.21 -19.63
N GLN A 28 3.49 -1.89 -18.56
CA GLN A 28 3.86 -2.35 -17.22
C GLN A 28 3.94 -3.89 -17.22
N SER A 29 4.96 -4.44 -16.57
CA SER A 29 5.06 -5.88 -16.39
C SER A 29 3.93 -6.40 -15.50
N ALA A 30 3.56 -7.66 -15.67
CA ALA A 30 2.56 -8.30 -14.81
C ALA A 30 2.92 -8.21 -13.32
N ASP A 31 4.22 -8.34 -13.00
CA ASP A 31 4.73 -8.20 -11.64
C ASP A 31 4.56 -6.78 -11.10
N SER A 32 4.80 -5.76 -11.93
CA SER A 32 4.61 -4.36 -11.53
C SER A 32 3.14 -4.05 -11.21
N VAL A 33 2.21 -4.59 -12.00
CA VAL A 33 0.76 -4.46 -11.76
C VAL A 33 0.37 -5.20 -10.47
N THR A 34 0.87 -6.42 -10.29
CA THR A 34 0.59 -7.23 -9.10
C THR A 34 1.10 -6.55 -7.82
N ALA A 35 2.30 -5.97 -7.86
CA ALA A 35 2.86 -5.20 -6.76
C ALA A 35 2.03 -3.95 -6.43
N GLN A 36 1.57 -3.22 -7.44
CA GLN A 36 0.68 -2.06 -7.25
C GLN A 36 -0.65 -2.48 -6.61
N ASN A 37 -1.28 -3.55 -7.10
CA ASN A 37 -2.53 -4.07 -6.54
C ASN A 37 -2.36 -4.47 -5.07
N ALA A 38 -1.25 -5.12 -4.71
CA ALA A 38 -0.97 -5.49 -3.33
C ALA A 38 -0.79 -4.26 -2.43
N LEU A 39 -0.07 -3.22 -2.89
CA LEU A 39 0.07 -1.97 -2.14
C LEU A 39 -1.28 -1.25 -1.95
N SER A 40 -2.10 -1.20 -3.01
CA SER A 40 -3.45 -0.64 -2.91
C SER A 40 -4.34 -1.44 -1.95
N ALA A 41 -4.20 -2.76 -1.91
CA ALA A 41 -4.91 -3.60 -0.95
C ALA A 41 -4.46 -3.32 0.50
N VAL A 42 -3.16 -3.13 0.73
CA VAL A 42 -2.62 -2.73 2.05
C VAL A 42 -3.24 -1.40 2.50
N ASP A 43 -3.25 -0.39 1.63
CA ASP A 43 -3.82 0.93 1.97
C ASP A 43 -5.33 0.86 2.20
N LEU A 44 -6.07 0.10 1.38
CA LEU A 44 -7.51 -0.08 1.56
C LEU A 44 -7.83 -0.73 2.92
N ILE A 45 -7.10 -1.78 3.30
CA ILE A 45 -7.32 -2.49 4.57
C ILE A 45 -6.94 -1.58 5.75
N LYS A 46 -5.83 -0.84 5.65
CA LYS A 46 -5.43 0.16 6.66
C LYS A 46 -6.53 1.18 6.87
N ASP A 47 -7.04 1.76 5.78
CA ASP A 47 -8.09 2.77 5.84
C ASP A 47 -9.39 2.20 6.41
N ALA A 48 -9.75 0.97 6.05
CA ALA A 48 -10.91 0.29 6.60
C ALA A 48 -10.78 0.06 8.11
N TYR A 49 -9.60 -0.38 8.58
CA TYR A 49 -9.33 -0.53 10.01
C TYR A 49 -9.46 0.81 10.76
N LEU A 50 -8.80 1.87 10.26
CA LEU A 50 -8.82 3.19 10.90
C LEU A 50 -10.22 3.81 10.94
N LYS A 51 -11.05 3.54 9.92
CA LYS A 51 -12.45 3.99 9.83
C LYS A 51 -13.44 3.03 10.50
N LYS A 52 -12.97 1.89 11.00
CA LYS A 52 -13.78 0.78 11.53
C LYS A 52 -14.84 0.27 10.53
N ASP A 53 -14.48 0.22 9.25
CA ASP A 53 -15.34 -0.31 8.19
C ASP A 53 -15.28 -1.84 8.18
N GLU A 54 -16.11 -2.46 9.02
CA GLU A 54 -16.22 -3.92 9.10
C GLU A 54 -16.66 -4.56 7.78
N GLY A 55 -17.40 -3.84 6.93
CA GLY A 55 -17.84 -4.35 5.64
C GLY A 55 -16.66 -4.63 4.72
N VAL A 56 -15.78 -3.63 4.56
CA VAL A 56 -14.55 -3.78 3.78
C VAL A 56 -13.60 -4.81 4.42
N LEU A 57 -13.48 -4.82 5.75
CA LEU A 57 -12.64 -5.81 6.43
C LEU A 57 -13.13 -7.25 6.21
N ARG A 58 -14.44 -7.51 6.24
CA ARG A 58 -15.02 -8.83 5.92
C ARG A 58 -14.86 -9.21 4.45
N GLU A 59 -14.90 -8.24 3.55
CA GLU A 59 -14.70 -8.50 2.13
C GLU A 59 -13.23 -8.83 1.81
N LYS A 60 -12.29 -8.07 2.38
CA LYS A 60 -10.87 -8.08 2.00
C LYS A 60 -9.99 -9.00 2.83
N LEU A 61 -10.45 -9.50 3.98
CA LEU A 61 -9.68 -10.44 4.81
C LEU A 61 -10.31 -11.84 4.71
N GLU A 62 -9.50 -12.86 4.92
CA GLU A 62 -10.02 -14.21 5.18
C GLU A 62 -10.87 -14.23 6.46
N PRO A 63 -11.94 -15.06 6.54
CA PRO A 63 -12.94 -14.96 7.60
C PRO A 63 -12.39 -14.98 9.02
N ALA A 64 -11.42 -15.86 9.30
CA ALA A 64 -10.80 -15.96 10.63
C ALA A 64 -9.98 -14.70 10.98
N LEU A 65 -9.23 -14.17 10.02
CA LEU A 65 -8.45 -12.95 10.19
C LEU A 65 -9.37 -11.73 10.31
N SER A 66 -10.44 -11.69 9.52
CA SER A 66 -11.47 -10.65 9.61
C SER A 66 -12.04 -10.59 11.02
N ALA A 67 -12.49 -11.73 11.57
CA ALA A 67 -13.02 -11.80 12.92
C ALA A 67 -12.01 -11.29 13.98
N ALA A 68 -10.75 -11.72 13.87
CA ALA A 68 -9.69 -11.27 14.78
C ALA A 68 -9.47 -9.76 14.70
N VAL A 69 -9.38 -9.19 13.49
CA VAL A 69 -9.17 -7.75 13.29
C VAL A 69 -10.38 -6.93 13.71
N THR A 70 -11.61 -7.41 13.46
CA THR A 70 -12.82 -6.67 13.87
C THR A 70 -12.97 -6.59 15.39
N ASN A 71 -12.50 -7.60 16.13
CA ASN A 71 -12.52 -7.58 17.60
C ASN A 71 -11.59 -6.50 18.19
N GLU A 72 -10.59 -6.08 17.44
CA GLU A 72 -9.61 -5.06 17.82
C GLU A 72 -10.13 -3.62 17.58
N LEU A 73 -11.34 -3.43 17.02
CA LEU A 73 -11.88 -2.10 16.67
C LEU A 73 -12.41 -1.29 17.88
N SER A 74 -12.09 -1.70 19.10
CA SER A 74 -12.57 -1.10 20.36
C SER A 74 -11.76 0.12 20.84
N PHE A 75 -11.08 0.83 19.93
CA PHE A 75 -10.32 2.06 20.22
C PHE A 75 -11.14 3.33 19.92
N ASP A 76 -10.86 4.46 20.56
CA ASP A 76 -11.51 5.75 20.26
C ASP A 76 -11.01 6.32 18.93
N LYS A 77 -9.69 6.29 18.74
CA LYS A 77 -8.99 6.75 17.53
C LYS A 77 -7.74 5.89 17.33
N ALA A 78 -7.35 5.67 16.08
CA ALA A 78 -6.07 5.09 15.74
C ALA A 78 -5.39 5.92 14.64
N ASP A 79 -4.07 5.84 14.58
CA ASP A 79 -3.25 6.25 13.45
C ASP A 79 -2.21 5.15 13.18
N LEU A 80 -2.06 4.77 11.92
CA LEU A 80 -1.17 3.69 11.48
C LEU A 80 -0.31 4.18 10.31
N LYS A 81 1.01 4.09 10.48
CA LYS A 81 1.97 4.38 9.42
C LYS A 81 2.63 3.10 8.94
N PHE A 82 2.39 2.77 7.68
CA PHE A 82 3.01 1.62 7.01
C PHE A 82 4.13 2.09 6.09
N THR A 83 5.28 1.43 6.18
CA THR A 83 6.45 1.64 5.31
C THR A 83 6.77 0.33 4.61
N PRO A 84 6.25 0.10 3.39
CA PRO A 84 6.57 -1.09 2.60
C PRO A 84 8.09 -1.18 2.36
N ARG A 85 8.65 -2.38 2.57
CA ARG A 85 10.09 -2.65 2.40
C ARG A 85 10.38 -3.53 1.20
N MET A 86 9.55 -4.56 1.00
CA MET A 86 9.75 -5.55 -0.04
C MET A 86 8.44 -6.23 -0.38
N ILE A 87 8.24 -6.49 -1.68
CA ILE A 87 7.12 -7.28 -2.19
C ILE A 87 7.71 -8.56 -2.79
N LYS A 88 7.23 -9.72 -2.35
CA LYS A 88 7.59 -11.03 -2.94
C LYS A 88 6.35 -11.62 -3.60
N ILE A 89 6.42 -11.79 -4.92
CA ILE A 89 5.36 -12.45 -5.69
C ILE A 89 5.72 -13.92 -5.82
N LYS A 90 4.82 -14.79 -5.39
CA LYS A 90 4.91 -16.25 -5.55
C LYS A 90 3.83 -16.72 -6.52
N ASP A 91 3.71 -18.04 -6.69
CA ASP A 91 2.75 -18.64 -7.62
C ASP A 91 1.31 -18.28 -7.24
N SER A 92 0.92 -18.47 -5.97
CA SER A 92 -0.45 -18.27 -5.47
C SER A 92 -0.61 -17.12 -4.45
N SER A 93 0.50 -16.47 -4.05
CA SER A 93 0.48 -15.45 -3.00
C SER A 93 1.38 -14.27 -3.28
N VAL A 94 1.06 -13.10 -2.71
CA VAL A 94 1.92 -11.92 -2.69
C VAL A 94 2.20 -11.53 -1.25
N LEU A 95 3.47 -11.39 -0.87
CA LEU A 95 3.89 -11.01 0.48
C LEU A 95 4.39 -9.57 0.46
N VAL A 96 3.75 -8.70 1.23
CA VAL A 96 4.20 -7.31 1.42
C VAL A 96 4.83 -7.21 2.80
N HIS A 97 6.15 -7.06 2.86
CA HIS A 97 6.87 -6.81 4.11
C HIS A 97 6.76 -5.33 4.45
N VAL A 98 6.30 -5.02 5.65
CA VAL A 98 6.00 -3.67 6.12
C VAL A 98 6.66 -3.45 7.47
N ASN A 99 7.38 -2.33 7.59
CA ASN A 99 7.65 -1.75 8.90
C ASN A 99 6.46 -0.87 9.26
N TRP A 100 5.92 -1.02 10.46
CA TRP A 100 4.73 -0.28 10.88
C TRP A 100 4.95 0.42 12.22
N GLN A 101 4.21 1.49 12.42
CA GLN A 101 4.10 2.22 13.68
C GLN A 101 2.62 2.54 13.88
N GLY A 102 2.13 2.35 15.09
CA GLY A 102 0.74 2.61 15.44
C GLY A 102 0.61 3.41 16.72
N GLU A 103 -0.41 4.24 16.75
CA GLU A 103 -0.86 4.96 17.92
C GLU A 103 -2.37 4.78 18.06
N TRP A 104 -2.81 4.29 19.21
CA TRP A 104 -4.22 4.08 19.54
C TRP A 104 -4.58 4.92 20.75
N THR A 105 -5.75 5.53 20.73
CA THR A 105 -6.37 6.14 21.91
C THR A 105 -7.47 5.21 22.39
N VAL A 106 -7.41 4.78 23.64
CA VAL A 106 -8.41 3.91 24.27
C VAL A 106 -8.77 4.48 25.63
N ASN A 107 -10.04 4.84 25.83
CA ASN A 107 -10.53 5.47 27.06
C ASN A 107 -9.69 6.70 27.45
N GLY A 108 -9.31 7.51 26.46
CA GLY A 108 -8.49 8.70 26.63
C GLY A 108 -7.00 8.46 26.91
N ARG A 109 -6.51 7.20 26.91
CA ARG A 109 -5.09 6.87 27.03
C ARG A 109 -4.48 6.58 25.66
N THR A 110 -3.30 7.17 25.40
CA THR A 110 -2.54 6.90 24.18
C THR A 110 -1.61 5.70 24.37
N LEU A 111 -1.77 4.70 23.50
CA LEU A 111 -0.97 3.48 23.42
C LEU A 111 -0.21 3.52 22.11
N LYS A 112 1.08 3.15 22.13
CA LYS A 112 1.94 3.18 20.94
C LYS A 112 2.63 1.85 20.80
N ASP A 113 2.74 1.38 19.57
CA ASP A 113 3.52 0.20 19.25
C ASP A 113 4.12 0.30 17.84
N ARG A 114 5.07 -0.58 17.54
CA ARG A 114 5.73 -0.66 16.23
C ARG A 114 6.33 -2.04 16.05
N GLY A 115 6.46 -2.45 14.80
CA GLY A 115 7.01 -3.75 14.50
C GLY A 115 7.31 -3.95 13.02
N VAL A 116 7.50 -5.22 12.67
CA VAL A 116 7.71 -5.66 11.29
C VAL A 116 6.81 -6.85 11.03
N SER A 117 6.14 -6.82 9.88
CA SER A 117 5.20 -7.87 9.52
C SER A 117 5.25 -8.16 8.03
N ALA A 118 4.88 -9.38 7.64
CA ALA A 118 4.58 -9.70 6.25
C ALA A 118 3.08 -9.93 6.09
N LEU A 119 2.46 -9.10 5.26
CA LEU A 119 1.07 -9.23 4.86
C LEU A 119 0.99 -10.18 3.68
N VAL A 120 0.36 -11.33 3.89
CA VAL A 120 0.25 -12.38 2.88
C VAL A 120 -1.11 -12.26 2.21
N PHE A 121 -1.09 -12.00 0.90
CA PHE A 121 -2.28 -11.87 0.07
C PHE A 121 -2.44 -13.08 -0.84
N ASN A 122 -3.67 -13.50 -1.08
CA ASN A 122 -4.00 -14.37 -2.20
C ASN A 122 -3.78 -13.60 -3.52
N LYS A 123 -3.04 -14.18 -4.46
CA LYS A 123 -2.60 -13.48 -5.68
C LYS A 123 -3.74 -13.12 -6.64
N ASP A 124 -4.80 -13.90 -6.68
CA ASP A 124 -5.89 -13.68 -7.65
C ASP A 124 -6.94 -12.70 -7.11
N SER A 125 -7.26 -12.82 -5.82
CA SER A 125 -8.30 -12.01 -5.18
C SER A 125 -7.78 -10.77 -4.46
N MET A 126 -6.48 -10.70 -4.18
CA MET A 126 -5.85 -9.70 -3.29
C MET A 126 -6.48 -9.65 -1.89
N LYS A 127 -7.13 -10.74 -1.44
CA LYS A 127 -7.56 -10.86 -0.04
C LYS A 127 -6.37 -11.12 0.87
N LEU A 128 -6.34 -10.47 2.02
CA LEU A 128 -5.35 -10.70 3.07
C LEU A 128 -5.68 -12.01 3.77
N ILE A 129 -4.82 -13.01 3.60
CA ILE A 129 -5.03 -14.36 4.12
C ILE A 129 -4.35 -14.56 5.47
N GLN A 130 -3.23 -13.89 5.71
CA GLN A 130 -2.40 -14.09 6.89
C GLN A 130 -1.50 -12.88 7.15
N ILE A 131 -1.14 -12.71 8.42
CA ILE A 131 -0.13 -11.74 8.88
C ILE A 131 0.96 -12.54 9.57
N ASP A 132 2.17 -12.51 9.03
CA ASP A 132 3.35 -13.11 9.65
C ASP A 132 4.12 -12.06 10.45
N GLY A 133 4.60 -12.45 11.64
CA GLY A 133 5.32 -11.55 12.56
C GLY A 133 4.37 -10.85 13.51
N ASP A 134 4.66 -9.58 13.83
CA ASP A 134 3.83 -8.80 14.76
C ASP A 134 2.47 -8.47 14.12
N ASN A 135 1.37 -8.55 14.87
CA ASN A 135 0.07 -8.21 14.31
C ASN A 135 -0.14 -6.69 14.27
N ILE A 136 -0.14 -6.11 13.07
CA ILE A 136 -0.23 -4.66 12.83
C ILE A 136 -1.58 -4.04 13.21
N PHE A 137 -2.61 -4.87 13.44
CA PHE A 137 -3.97 -4.45 13.77
C PHE A 137 -4.34 -4.73 15.22
N HIS A 138 -3.43 -5.31 16.00
CA HIS A 138 -3.66 -5.56 17.42
C HIS A 138 -3.52 -4.25 18.21
N VAL A 139 -4.50 -3.95 19.05
CA VAL A 139 -4.42 -2.82 19.96
C VAL A 139 -3.61 -3.24 21.18
N PRO A 140 -2.48 -2.58 21.50
CA PRO A 140 -1.70 -2.93 22.68
C PRO A 140 -2.54 -2.82 23.95
N SER A 141 -2.36 -3.73 24.90
CA SER A 141 -2.93 -3.58 26.24
C SER A 141 -2.11 -2.58 27.06
N VAL A 142 -2.77 -1.82 27.95
CA VAL A 142 -2.07 -1.11 29.01
C VAL A 142 -1.33 -2.16 29.84
N ARG A 143 0.02 -2.12 29.87
CA ARG A 143 0.75 -2.88 30.89
C ARG A 143 0.44 -2.22 32.23
N GLU A 144 -0.23 -2.95 33.11
CA GLU A 144 -0.40 -2.56 34.52
C GLU A 144 0.94 -2.49 35.25
#